data_AF-X0X1M9-F1
#
_entry.id   AF-X0X1M9-F1
#
_cell.length_a   1.000
_cell.length_b   1.000
_cell.length_c   1.000
_cell.angle_alpha   90.00
_cell.angle_beta   90.00
_cell.angle_gamma   90.00
#
_symmetry.space_group_name_H-M   'P 1'
#
loop_
_entity.id
_entity.type
_entity.pdbx_description
1 polymer ?
#
loop_
_entity_poly.entity_id
_entity_poly.type
_entity_poly.pdbx_seq_one_letter_code
_entity_poly.pdbx_strand_id
1 'polypeptide(L)'
;GFKRLLRLTADDVVAMFGESALCTDAAKAYGDISKATEKFDYILCVSENPDYDYRRANIEAMRFRSEYVCMKEKRIVKVGGYRSWPYPASRFVHRHDGSPYGIGACEIALPTIRGLNTNEAQLEDGQQMAARPTTVVKDDETLEIDNIEPNGVIYTSGEITQLRGTHNPQATQVEIVRLTEELRRQFFSNVFLAMTNSNAGDKTVGEVDELVDEKLASIGPMISNLRSEFWSPMIDRVLDLLIEAEEIEAPGAGVAGADY
;
A
#
# COMPACT_ATOMS: atom_id res chain seq x y z
N GLY A 1 -8.37 3.94 -17.25
CA GLY A 1 -7.25 4.74 -17.78
C GLY A 1 -6.30 5.11 -16.65
N PHE A 2 -4.99 5.00 -16.88
CA PHE A 2 -3.93 5.33 -15.94
C PHE A 2 -3.49 6.78 -16.13
N LYS A 3 -3.30 7.53 -15.05
CA LYS A 3 -2.77 8.89 -15.09
C LYS A 3 -1.67 9.06 -14.07
N ARG A 4 -0.53 9.63 -14.46
CA ARG A 4 0.61 9.89 -13.59
C ARG A 4 1.13 11.31 -13.80
N LEU A 5 1.31 12.04 -12.69
CA LEU A 5 2.03 13.30 -12.68
C LEU A 5 3.54 13.02 -12.66
N LEU A 6 4.26 13.66 -13.58
CA LEU A 6 5.70 13.61 -13.74
C LEU A 6 6.25 15.01 -13.49
N ARG A 7 7.18 15.12 -12.53
CA ARG A 7 7.90 16.36 -12.23
C ARG A 7 9.29 16.23 -12.82
N LEU A 8 9.49 16.82 -14.00
CA LEU A 8 10.71 16.65 -14.80
C LEU A 8 11.48 17.96 -14.88
N THR A 9 12.81 17.90 -14.87
CA THR A 9 13.64 19.06 -15.18
C THR A 9 13.62 19.37 -16.68
N ALA A 10 14.07 20.55 -17.10
CA ALA A 10 14.16 20.88 -18.53
C ALA A 10 15.04 19.88 -19.29
N ASP A 11 16.15 19.45 -18.70
CA ASP A 11 17.06 18.46 -19.31
C ASP A 11 16.41 17.08 -19.44
N ASP A 12 15.67 16.63 -18.42
CA ASP A 12 14.92 15.36 -18.47
C ASP A 12 13.87 15.37 -19.60
N VAL A 13 13.20 16.51 -19.80
CA VAL A 13 12.20 16.69 -20.87
C VAL A 13 12.86 16.57 -22.25
N VAL A 14 13.99 17.24 -22.45
CA VAL A 14 14.73 17.16 -23.72
C VAL A 14 15.23 15.74 -23.97
N ALA A 15 15.76 15.06 -22.94
CA ALA A 15 16.22 13.68 -23.07
C ALA A 15 15.08 12.71 -23.41
N MET A 16 13.87 12.91 -22.86
CA MET A 16 12.73 12.00 -23.07
C MET A 16 11.92 12.28 -24.34
N PHE A 17 11.78 13.55 -24.71
CA PHE A 17 10.81 14.01 -25.71
C PHE A 17 11.41 14.92 -26.79
N GLY A 18 12.64 15.41 -26.60
CA GLY A 18 13.28 16.40 -27.46
C GLY A 18 12.92 17.85 -27.12
N GLU A 19 13.62 18.79 -27.74
CA GLU A 19 13.47 20.24 -27.45
C GLU A 19 12.07 20.79 -27.78
N SER A 20 11.37 20.23 -28.77
CA SER A 20 10.02 20.66 -29.17
C SER A 20 8.93 20.41 -28.11
N ALA A 21 9.24 19.56 -27.14
CA ALA A 21 8.37 19.21 -26.02
C ALA A 21 8.56 20.10 -24.78
N LEU A 22 9.53 21.02 -24.81
CA LEU A 22 9.67 22.02 -23.75
C LEU A 22 8.47 22.96 -23.76
N CYS A 23 7.89 23.19 -22.59
CA CYS A 23 6.94 24.28 -22.40
C CYS A 23 7.71 25.61 -22.37
N THR A 24 7.02 26.72 -22.61
CA THR A 24 7.56 28.08 -22.62
C THR A 24 8.42 28.45 -21.41
N ASP A 25 8.10 27.95 -20.21
CA ASP A 25 8.93 28.14 -19.02
C ASP A 25 10.15 27.22 -19.00
N ALA A 26 9.95 25.94 -19.35
CA ALA A 26 11.02 24.95 -19.40
C ALA A 26 12.08 25.34 -20.44
N ALA A 27 11.67 25.92 -21.57
CA ALA A 27 12.56 26.46 -22.59
C ALA A 27 13.41 27.64 -22.10
N LYS A 28 12.90 28.45 -21.14
CA LYS A 28 13.67 29.54 -20.52
C LYS A 28 14.62 29.05 -19.43
N ALA A 29 14.30 27.93 -18.78
CA ALA A 29 15.16 27.28 -17.81
C ALA A 29 16.23 26.41 -18.48
N TYR A 30 15.98 25.94 -19.70
CA TYR A 30 16.91 25.14 -20.48
C TYR A 30 18.18 25.94 -20.81
N GLY A 31 19.34 25.41 -20.39
CA GLY A 31 20.65 26.06 -20.54
C GLY A 31 21.03 27.07 -19.44
N ASP A 32 20.14 27.37 -18.49
CA ASP A 32 20.45 28.21 -17.33
C ASP A 32 20.84 27.33 -16.13
N ILE A 33 22.14 27.35 -15.78
CA ILE A 33 22.70 26.55 -14.67
C ILE A 33 21.98 26.84 -13.35
N SER A 34 21.48 28.07 -13.15
CA SER A 34 20.78 28.44 -11.91
C SER A 34 19.40 27.80 -11.78
N LYS A 35 18.81 27.34 -12.89
CA LYS A 35 17.45 26.75 -12.96
C LYS A 35 17.45 25.28 -13.33
N ALA A 36 18.62 24.64 -13.38
CA ALA A 36 18.74 23.23 -13.74
C ALA A 36 17.90 22.30 -12.84
N THR A 37 17.66 22.67 -11.58
CA THR A 37 16.84 21.90 -10.63
C THR A 37 15.34 22.22 -10.66
N GLU A 38 14.93 23.23 -11.43
CA GLU A 38 13.52 23.61 -11.54
C GLU A 38 12.73 22.49 -12.24
N LYS A 39 11.57 22.14 -11.68
CA LYS A 39 10.75 21.04 -12.16
C LYS A 39 9.46 21.54 -12.78
N PHE A 40 9.12 20.96 -13.91
CA PHE A 40 7.91 21.23 -14.67
C PHE A 40 6.97 20.03 -14.63
N ASP A 41 5.68 20.32 -14.52
CA ASP A 41 4.63 19.31 -14.40
C ASP A 41 4.17 18.80 -15.78
N TYR A 42 4.35 17.51 -16.00
CA TYR A 42 3.85 16.77 -17.16
C TYR A 42 2.90 15.66 -16.68
N ILE A 43 1.88 15.35 -17.48
CA ILE A 43 0.92 14.29 -17.18
C ILE A 43 1.08 13.20 -18.24
N LEU A 44 1.34 11.98 -17.79
CA LEU A 44 1.18 10.78 -18.59
C LEU A 44 -0.24 10.26 -18.43
N CYS A 45 -0.99 10.14 -19.53
CA CYS A 45 -2.30 9.52 -19.57
C CYS A 45 -2.25 8.31 -20.49
N VAL A 46 -2.62 7.13 -19.98
CA VAL A 46 -2.80 5.91 -20.77
C VAL A 46 -4.24 5.44 -20.69
N SER A 47 -4.92 5.35 -21.82
CA SER A 47 -6.30 4.91 -21.91
C SER A 47 -6.51 4.00 -23.10
N GLU A 48 -7.65 3.31 -23.13
CA GLU A 48 -8.10 2.60 -24.32
C GLU A 48 -8.22 3.59 -25.48
N ASN A 49 -7.84 3.12 -26.67
CA ASN A 49 -7.87 3.90 -27.88
C ASN A 49 -9.22 3.70 -28.59
N PRO A 50 -10.05 4.76 -28.77
CA PRO A 50 -11.31 4.63 -29.49
C PRO A 50 -11.11 4.28 -30.98
N ASP A 51 -9.95 4.64 -31.54
CA ASP A 51 -9.60 4.40 -32.95
C ASP A 51 -8.78 3.12 -33.14
N TYR A 52 -8.89 2.17 -32.22
CA TYR A 52 -8.18 0.89 -32.28
C TYR A 52 -8.53 0.12 -33.57
N ASP A 53 -7.49 -0.24 -34.34
CA ASP A 53 -7.62 -1.07 -35.53
C ASP A 53 -6.51 -2.11 -35.57
N TYR A 54 -6.88 -3.37 -35.33
CA TYR A 54 -5.94 -4.50 -35.29
C TYR A 54 -5.18 -4.73 -36.62
N ARG A 55 -5.70 -4.19 -37.74
CA ARG A 55 -5.07 -4.32 -39.07
C ARG A 55 -3.98 -3.30 -39.30
N ARG A 56 -3.93 -2.23 -38.51
CA ARG A 56 -2.99 -1.12 -38.66
C ARG A 56 -1.92 -1.23 -37.59
N ALA A 57 -0.67 -1.40 -38.02
CA ALA A 57 0.48 -1.49 -37.10
C ALA A 57 1.02 -0.12 -36.65
N ASN A 58 0.26 0.97 -36.84
CA ASN A 58 0.69 2.32 -36.48
C ASN A 58 0.50 2.59 -34.98
N ILE A 59 1.31 3.48 -34.41
CA ILE A 59 1.20 3.93 -33.01
C ILE A 59 -0.21 4.44 -32.69
N GLU A 60 -0.84 5.14 -33.63
CA GLU A 60 -2.19 5.68 -33.49
C GLU A 60 -3.30 4.62 -33.49
N ALA A 61 -3.02 3.40 -33.97
CA ALA A 61 -3.98 2.31 -34.03
C ALA A 61 -3.76 1.26 -32.93
N MET A 62 -2.80 1.49 -32.02
CA MET A 62 -2.54 0.60 -30.89
C MET A 62 -3.73 0.58 -29.91
N ARG A 63 -3.96 -0.55 -29.23
CA ARG A 63 -5.10 -0.77 -28.32
C ARG A 63 -5.17 0.23 -27.18
N PHE A 64 -4.01 0.60 -26.64
CA PHE A 64 -3.89 1.61 -25.60
C PHE A 64 -3.08 2.79 -26.10
N ARG A 65 -3.61 4.00 -25.94
CA ARG A 65 -2.96 5.24 -26.35
C ARG A 65 -2.28 5.88 -25.15
N SER A 66 -1.04 6.33 -25.32
CA SER A 66 -0.21 6.96 -24.29
C SER A 66 0.05 8.40 -24.66
N GLU A 67 -0.44 9.35 -23.88
CA GLU A 67 -0.25 10.77 -24.14
C GLU A 67 0.53 11.43 -23.02
N TYR A 68 1.57 12.16 -23.37
CA TYR A 68 2.27 13.06 -22.48
C TYR A 68 1.75 14.47 -22.72
N VAL A 69 1.29 15.14 -21.67
CA VAL A 69 0.69 16.48 -21.75
C VAL A 69 1.48 17.43 -20.85
N CYS A 70 1.93 18.56 -21.41
CA CYS A 70 2.45 19.67 -20.60
C CYS A 70 1.27 20.31 -19.84
N MET A 71 1.32 20.29 -18.51
CA MET A 71 0.16 20.71 -17.70
C MET A 71 -0.15 22.21 -17.86
N LYS A 72 0.90 23.05 -17.92
CA LYS A 72 0.77 24.50 -18.05
C LYS A 72 0.11 24.93 -19.37
N GLU A 73 0.58 24.36 -20.49
CA GLU A 73 0.10 24.72 -21.84
C GLU A 73 -1.07 23.88 -22.32
N LYS A 74 -1.42 22.80 -21.58
CA LYS A 74 -2.42 21.80 -21.97
C LYS A 74 -2.17 21.23 -23.37
N ARG A 75 -0.89 21.12 -23.74
CA ARG A 75 -0.42 20.67 -25.06
C ARG A 75 0.10 19.23 -24.95
N ILE A 76 -0.30 18.38 -25.89
CA ILE A 76 0.27 17.04 -26.03
C ILE A 76 1.68 17.20 -26.60
N VAL A 77 2.66 16.66 -25.89
CA VAL A 77 4.08 16.73 -26.25
C VAL A 77 4.60 15.43 -26.87
N LYS A 78 3.99 14.29 -26.54
CA LYS A 78 4.31 13.01 -27.16
C LYS A 78 3.08 12.11 -27.15
N VAL A 79 2.86 11.43 -28.28
CA VAL A 79 1.90 10.34 -28.40
C VAL A 79 2.68 9.05 -28.59
N GLY A 80 2.33 8.05 -27.80
CA GLY A 80 2.77 6.68 -27.94
C GLY A 80 1.57 5.75 -27.88
N GLY A 81 1.83 4.45 -27.83
CA GLY A 81 0.80 3.45 -27.69
C GLY A 81 1.36 2.12 -27.19
N TYR A 82 0.47 1.24 -26.77
CA TYR A 82 0.76 -0.11 -26.34
C TYR A 82 -0.27 -1.08 -26.92
N ARG A 83 0.19 -2.28 -27.33
CA ARG A 83 -0.68 -3.37 -27.80
C ARG A 83 -1.43 -4.04 -26.64
N SER A 84 -0.75 -4.25 -25.53
CA SER A 84 -1.27 -4.75 -24.24
C SER A 84 -1.14 -3.70 -23.14
N TRP A 85 -1.87 -3.91 -22.05
CA TRP A 85 -1.88 -2.96 -20.94
C TRP A 85 -0.50 -2.90 -20.26
N PRO A 86 0.16 -1.72 -20.20
CA PRO A 86 1.54 -1.62 -19.72
C PRO A 86 1.70 -1.56 -18.20
N TYR A 87 0.62 -1.28 -17.46
CA TYR A 87 0.68 -0.99 -16.02
C TYR A 87 -0.25 -1.91 -15.23
N PRO A 88 0.04 -3.22 -15.17
CA PRO A 88 -0.71 -4.13 -14.31
C PRO A 88 -0.64 -3.66 -12.85
N ALA A 89 -1.79 -3.55 -12.21
CA ALA A 89 -1.90 -3.15 -10.81
C ALA A 89 -3.04 -3.95 -10.18
N SER A 90 -2.70 -4.79 -9.21
CA SER A 90 -3.70 -5.59 -8.49
C SER A 90 -4.16 -4.90 -7.22
N ARG A 91 -5.45 -5.08 -6.94
CA ARG A 91 -6.08 -4.74 -5.68
C ARG A 91 -6.02 -5.93 -4.74
N PHE A 92 -5.47 -5.69 -3.56
CA PHE A 92 -5.38 -6.71 -2.51
C PHE A 92 -6.78 -7.21 -2.11
N VAL A 93 -7.67 -6.31 -1.66
CA VAL A 93 -9.10 -6.58 -1.46
C VAL A 93 -9.94 -5.49 -2.13
N HIS A 94 -11.05 -5.87 -2.75
CA HIS A 94 -12.01 -4.93 -3.35
C HIS A 94 -12.75 -4.15 -2.26
N ARG A 95 -12.91 -2.85 -2.48
CA ARG A 95 -13.76 -2.05 -1.62
C ARG A 95 -15.22 -2.32 -1.93
N HIS A 96 -16.04 -2.43 -0.89
CA HIS A 96 -17.50 -2.59 -1.02
C HIS A 96 -18.20 -1.34 -1.56
N ASP A 97 -17.52 -0.18 -1.54
CA ASP A 97 -18.03 1.11 -2.01
C ASP A 97 -17.95 1.29 -3.55
N GLY A 98 -17.46 0.27 -4.28
CA GLY A 98 -17.28 0.33 -5.73
C GLY A 98 -16.09 1.20 -6.18
N SER A 99 -15.24 1.64 -5.25
CA SER A 99 -14.04 2.40 -5.56
C SER A 99 -13.07 1.60 -6.43
N PRO A 100 -12.37 2.25 -7.37
CA PRO A 100 -11.34 1.60 -8.18
C PRO A 100 -10.08 1.24 -7.38
N TYR A 101 -9.97 1.65 -6.12
CA TYR A 101 -8.82 1.37 -5.26
C TYR A 101 -9.01 0.10 -4.43
N GLY A 102 -7.91 -0.60 -4.16
CA GLY A 102 -7.89 -1.74 -3.24
C GLY A 102 -7.59 -1.31 -1.80
N ILE A 103 -8.00 -2.13 -0.84
CA ILE A 103 -7.64 -2.02 0.58
C ILE A 103 -6.53 -3.01 0.89
N GLY A 104 -5.49 -2.58 1.59
CA GLY A 104 -4.43 -3.46 2.10
C GLY A 104 -4.73 -4.04 3.48
N ALA A 105 -4.04 -5.12 3.86
CA ALA A 105 -4.20 -5.75 5.18
C ALA A 105 -4.00 -4.76 6.34
N CYS A 106 -3.04 -3.84 6.23
CA CYS A 106 -2.79 -2.82 7.26
C CYS A 106 -3.96 -1.85 7.45
N GLU A 107 -4.69 -1.52 6.40
CA GLU A 107 -5.85 -0.61 6.50
C GLU A 107 -7.01 -1.30 7.22
N ILE A 108 -7.23 -2.59 6.95
CA ILE A 108 -8.20 -3.43 7.67
C ILE A 108 -7.79 -3.57 9.14
N ALA A 109 -6.50 -3.79 9.39
CA ALA A 109 -5.94 -4.01 10.72
C ALA A 109 -5.73 -2.73 11.54
N LEU A 110 -5.92 -1.56 10.96
CA LEU A 110 -5.60 -0.28 11.59
C LEU A 110 -6.30 -0.08 12.96
N PRO A 111 -7.58 -0.45 13.15
CA PRO A 111 -8.22 -0.35 14.47
C PRO A 111 -7.56 -1.26 15.51
N THR A 112 -7.23 -2.50 15.14
CA THR A 112 -6.56 -3.48 16.00
C THR A 112 -5.16 -3.00 16.38
N ILE A 113 -4.39 -2.44 15.44
CA ILE A 113 -3.05 -1.87 15.69
C ILE A 113 -3.15 -0.70 16.68
N ARG A 114 -4.10 0.22 16.48
CA ARG A 114 -4.31 1.35 17.40
C ARG A 114 -4.72 0.88 18.79
N GLY A 115 -5.62 -0.10 18.86
CA GLY A 115 -6.02 -0.74 20.12
C GLY A 115 -4.82 -1.36 20.83
N LEU A 116 -3.99 -2.11 20.12
CA LEU A 116 -2.80 -2.75 20.68
C LEU A 116 -1.82 -1.70 21.24
N ASN A 117 -1.46 -0.70 20.44
CA ASN A 117 -0.55 0.37 20.87
C ASN A 117 -1.08 1.14 22.09
N THR A 118 -2.40 1.34 22.17
CA THR A 118 -3.02 2.03 23.30
C THR A 118 -2.99 1.18 24.57
N ASN A 119 -3.29 -0.12 24.45
CA ASN A 119 -3.24 -1.03 25.59
C ASN A 119 -1.81 -1.24 26.10
N GLU A 120 -0.82 -1.34 25.21
CA GLU A 120 0.60 -1.42 25.57
C GLU A 120 1.04 -0.16 26.34
N ALA A 121 0.70 1.03 25.84
CA ALA A 121 1.00 2.29 26.53
C ALA A 121 0.33 2.35 27.92
N GLN A 122 -0.95 1.96 28.02
CA GLN A 122 -1.67 1.93 29.30
C GLN A 122 -1.09 0.91 30.28
N LEU A 123 -0.62 -0.24 29.79
CA LEU A 123 0.03 -1.25 30.61
C LEU A 123 1.36 -0.72 31.14
N GLU A 124 2.16 -0.06 30.31
CA GLU A 124 3.42 0.56 30.71
C GLU A 124 3.18 1.63 31.79
N ASP A 125 2.24 2.55 31.56
CA ASP A 125 1.86 3.60 32.53
C ASP A 125 1.39 2.98 33.86
N GLY A 126 0.56 1.94 33.78
CA GLY A 126 0.07 1.21 34.95
C GLY A 126 1.19 0.53 35.74
N GLN A 127 2.16 -0.08 35.05
CA GLN A 127 3.34 -0.69 35.67
C GLN A 127 4.25 0.36 36.32
N GLN A 128 4.48 1.50 35.65
CA GLN A 128 5.28 2.59 36.21
C GLN A 128 4.63 3.16 37.47
N MET A 129 3.31 3.41 37.46
CA MET A 129 2.58 3.90 38.62
C MET A 129 2.54 2.90 39.77
N ALA A 130 2.50 1.59 39.48
CA ALA A 130 2.58 0.54 40.49
C ALA A 130 3.98 0.43 41.12
N ALA A 131 5.05 0.60 40.32
CA ALA A 131 6.43 0.54 40.78
C ALA A 131 6.86 1.79 41.54
N ARG A 132 6.40 2.97 41.09
CA ARG A 132 6.76 4.28 41.64
C ARG A 132 5.50 5.14 41.78
N PRO A 133 4.66 4.87 42.80
CA PRO A 133 3.44 5.62 43.00
C PRO A 133 3.73 7.10 43.30
N THR A 134 2.82 7.97 42.87
CA THR A 134 2.90 9.40 43.15
C THR A 134 2.77 9.63 44.65
N THR A 135 3.65 10.45 45.24
CA THR A 135 3.59 10.78 46.66
C THR A 135 2.81 12.07 46.85
N VAL A 136 1.76 12.01 47.66
CA VAL A 136 1.02 13.20 48.08
C VAL A 136 1.67 13.72 49.35
N VAL A 137 2.04 14.99 49.38
CA VAL A 137 2.67 15.67 50.52
C VAL A 137 1.75 16.79 51.01
N LYS A 138 1.72 16.97 52.32
CA LYS A 138 0.92 18.04 52.93
C LYS A 138 1.56 19.40 52.65
N ASP A 139 0.81 20.32 52.05
CA ASP A 139 1.15 21.73 51.89
C ASP A 139 -0.08 22.61 52.15
N ASP A 140 0.13 23.80 52.70
CA ASP A 140 -0.93 24.74 53.08
C ASP A 140 -1.40 25.60 51.88
N GLU A 141 -0.64 25.62 50.79
CA GLU A 141 -1.02 26.27 49.53
C GLU A 141 -1.64 25.25 48.56
N THR A 142 -2.94 25.41 48.28
CA THR A 142 -3.66 24.54 47.33
C THR A 142 -3.20 24.82 45.90
N LEU A 143 -2.36 23.94 45.35
CA LEU A 143 -2.05 23.92 43.91
C LEU A 143 -3.13 23.11 43.16
N GLU A 144 -3.52 23.59 41.98
CA GLU A 144 -4.34 22.81 41.05
C GLU A 144 -3.52 21.61 40.55
N ILE A 145 -4.07 20.40 40.70
CA ILE A 145 -3.42 19.16 40.28
C ILE A 145 -3.80 18.92 38.82
N ASP A 146 -2.89 19.25 37.90
CA ASP A 146 -3.16 19.10 36.47
C ASP A 146 -2.77 17.73 35.92
N ASN A 147 -1.75 17.06 36.47
CA ASN A 147 -1.30 15.77 35.97
C ASN A 147 -0.76 14.84 37.07
N ILE A 148 -1.10 13.55 36.97
CA ILE A 148 -0.61 12.51 37.89
C ILE A 148 0.40 11.65 37.13
N GLU A 149 1.68 11.86 37.43
CA GLU A 149 2.80 11.17 36.77
C GLU A 149 3.51 10.23 37.75
N PRO A 150 4.02 9.06 37.27
CA PRO A 150 4.81 8.17 38.10
C PRO A 150 5.99 8.90 38.78
N ASN A 151 6.26 8.58 40.05
CA ASN A 151 7.27 9.26 40.88
C ASN A 151 7.05 10.78 41.09
N GLY A 152 5.88 11.32 40.76
CA GLY A 152 5.53 12.72 41.03
C GLY A 152 5.34 12.99 42.52
N VAL A 153 5.47 14.27 42.90
CA VAL A 153 5.09 14.76 44.22
C VAL A 153 3.96 15.77 44.05
N ILE A 154 2.81 15.47 44.66
CA ILE A 154 1.63 16.34 44.63
C ILE A 154 1.49 17.00 46.00
N TYR A 155 1.43 18.33 46.02
CA TYR A 155 1.22 19.10 47.23
C TYR A 155 -0.29 19.36 47.42
N THR A 156 -0.85 18.94 48.56
CA THR A 156 -2.27 19.15 48.87
C THR A 156 -2.48 19.30 50.37
N SER A 157 -3.66 19.76 50.81
CA SER A 157 -3.97 19.96 52.24
C SER A 157 -4.21 18.66 53.03
N GLY A 158 -4.19 17.51 52.35
CA GLY A 158 -4.43 16.17 52.90
C GLY A 158 -3.22 15.50 53.57
N GLU A 159 -3.43 14.30 54.09
CA GLU A 159 -2.37 13.48 54.71
C GLU A 159 -1.42 12.88 53.67
N ILE A 160 -0.15 12.65 54.08
CA ILE A 160 0.86 12.05 53.21
C ILE A 160 0.41 10.64 52.82
N THR A 161 0.07 10.46 51.55
CA THR A 161 -0.44 9.20 51.03
C THR A 161 0.19 8.90 49.67
N GLN A 162 0.45 7.63 49.38
CA GLN A 162 0.85 7.22 48.03
C GLN A 162 -0.39 6.93 47.19
N LEU A 163 -0.56 7.66 46.09
CA LEU A 163 -1.60 7.36 45.12
C LEU A 163 -1.17 6.14 44.31
N ARG A 164 -1.87 5.03 44.52
CA ARG A 164 -1.71 3.83 43.71
C ARG A 164 -2.75 3.83 42.59
N GLY A 165 -2.32 3.54 41.38
CA GLY A 165 -3.23 3.35 40.25
C GLY A 165 -4.19 2.19 40.52
N THR A 166 -5.44 2.34 40.08
CA THR A 166 -6.47 1.27 40.11
C THR A 166 -6.42 0.39 38.85
N HIS A 167 -5.40 0.56 38.02
CA HIS A 167 -5.21 -0.19 36.79
C HIS A 167 -5.05 -1.69 37.07
N ASN A 168 -5.73 -2.53 36.28
CA ASN A 168 -5.63 -4.00 36.36
C ASN A 168 -4.75 -4.51 35.21
N PRO A 169 -3.44 -4.71 35.45
CA PRO A 169 -2.50 -5.09 34.39
C PRO A 169 -2.80 -6.47 33.80
N GLN A 170 -3.38 -7.39 34.57
CA GLN A 170 -3.76 -8.71 34.07
C GLN A 170 -4.88 -8.62 33.02
N ALA A 171 -5.87 -7.75 33.23
CA ALA A 171 -6.95 -7.55 32.26
C ALA A 171 -6.42 -6.95 30.95
N THR A 172 -5.55 -5.94 31.04
CA THR A 172 -4.91 -5.32 29.87
C THR A 172 -4.00 -6.30 29.13
N GLN A 173 -3.25 -7.14 29.83
CA GLN A 173 -2.41 -8.19 29.22
C GLN A 173 -3.23 -9.20 28.41
N VAL A 174 -4.39 -9.62 28.93
CA VAL A 174 -5.30 -10.55 28.23
C VAL A 174 -5.81 -9.90 26.93
N GLU A 175 -6.15 -8.61 26.99
CA GLU A 175 -6.60 -7.85 25.82
C GLU A 175 -5.49 -7.68 24.78
N ILE A 176 -4.25 -7.39 25.20
CA ILE A 176 -3.07 -7.34 24.33
C ILE A 176 -2.88 -8.66 23.59
N VAL A 177 -2.96 -9.80 24.29
CA VAL A 177 -2.83 -11.12 23.68
C VAL A 177 -3.95 -11.36 22.66
N ARG A 178 -5.19 -11.02 23.01
CA ARG A 178 -6.35 -11.12 22.12
C ARG A 178 -6.16 -10.30 20.84
N LEU A 179 -5.76 -9.04 20.96
CA LEU A 179 -5.52 -8.13 19.84
C LEU A 179 -4.33 -8.60 18.98
N THR A 180 -3.28 -9.15 19.61
CA THR A 180 -2.14 -9.71 18.91
C THR A 180 -2.54 -10.91 18.05
N GLU A 181 -3.37 -11.82 18.58
CA GLU A 181 -3.88 -12.96 17.81
C GLU A 181 -4.82 -12.52 16.68
N GLU A 182 -5.67 -11.52 16.92
CA GLU A 182 -6.50 -10.94 15.88
C GLU A 182 -5.65 -10.33 14.75
N LEU A 183 -4.58 -9.62 15.10
CA LEU A 183 -3.63 -9.05 14.15
C LEU A 183 -2.94 -10.15 13.34
N ARG A 184 -2.45 -11.22 13.99
CA ARG A 184 -1.85 -12.38 13.30
C ARG A 184 -2.81 -13.02 12.30
N ARG A 185 -4.10 -13.09 12.62
CA ARG A 185 -5.13 -13.58 11.72
C ARG A 185 -5.36 -12.64 10.52
N GLN A 186 -5.45 -11.33 10.76
CA GLN A 186 -5.65 -10.32 9.71
C GLN A 186 -4.47 -10.24 8.73
N PHE A 187 -3.26 -10.53 9.19
CA PHE A 187 -2.06 -10.64 8.34
C PHE A 187 -1.81 -12.04 7.77
N PHE A 188 -2.74 -12.98 7.98
CA PHE A 188 -2.65 -14.36 7.50
C PHE A 188 -1.42 -15.13 8.01
N SER A 189 -0.76 -14.66 9.07
CA SER A 189 0.40 -15.34 9.67
C SER A 189 0.05 -16.77 10.06
N ASN A 190 -1.17 -17.00 10.53
CA ASN A 190 -1.65 -18.32 10.91
C ASN A 190 -1.79 -19.27 9.72
N VAL A 191 -2.07 -18.75 8.51
CA VAL A 191 -2.13 -19.54 7.27
C VAL A 191 -0.73 -20.01 6.90
N PHE A 192 0.24 -19.11 6.88
CA PHE A 192 1.62 -19.45 6.55
C PHE A 192 2.25 -20.35 7.61
N LEU A 193 2.01 -20.10 8.89
CA LEU A 193 2.48 -20.95 9.99
C LEU A 193 1.88 -22.36 9.94
N ALA A 194 0.60 -22.50 9.58
CA ALA A 194 -0.01 -23.81 9.39
C ALA A 194 0.66 -24.58 8.24
N MET A 195 0.98 -23.91 7.13
CA MET A 195 1.70 -24.52 6.00
C MET A 195 3.16 -24.87 6.32
N THR A 196 3.85 -24.11 7.17
CA THR A 196 5.23 -24.46 7.56
C THR A 196 5.28 -25.57 8.59
N ASN A 197 4.28 -25.64 9.48
CA ASN A 197 4.22 -26.60 10.58
C ASN A 197 3.50 -27.91 10.21
N SER A 198 2.92 -28.02 9.02
CA SER A 198 2.31 -29.26 8.50
C SER A 198 3.31 -30.43 8.42
N ASN A 199 4.60 -30.14 8.35
CA ASN A 199 5.67 -31.15 8.35
C ASN A 199 6.15 -31.59 9.75
N ALA A 200 5.63 -31.00 10.85
CA ALA A 200 6.30 -31.03 12.16
C ALA A 200 5.49 -31.65 13.32
N GLY A 201 4.36 -32.32 13.10
CA GLY A 201 3.52 -32.81 14.21
C GLY A 201 2.76 -34.13 13.99
N ASP A 202 2.40 -34.75 15.13
CA ASP A 202 1.62 -35.99 15.32
C ASP A 202 0.15 -35.88 14.85
N LYS A 203 -0.10 -35.26 13.70
CA LYS A 203 -1.44 -35.19 13.10
C LYS A 203 -1.55 -36.21 11.96
N THR A 204 -2.72 -36.82 11.86
CA THR A 204 -3.06 -37.72 10.76
C THR A 204 -3.00 -36.95 9.44
N VAL A 205 -2.30 -37.49 8.44
CA VAL A 205 -2.00 -36.80 7.16
C VAL A 205 -3.23 -36.12 6.54
N GLY A 206 -4.40 -36.76 6.56
CA GLY A 206 -5.63 -36.19 5.99
C GLY A 206 -6.17 -34.95 6.74
N GLU A 207 -6.05 -34.87 8.06
CA GLU A 207 -6.52 -33.71 8.84
C GLU A 207 -5.61 -32.50 8.66
N VAL A 208 -4.33 -32.73 8.35
CA VAL A 208 -3.38 -31.65 8.00
C VAL A 208 -3.74 -31.05 6.66
N ASP A 209 -4.01 -31.90 5.67
CA ASP A 209 -4.35 -31.47 4.31
C ASP A 209 -5.68 -30.68 4.29
N GLU A 210 -6.73 -31.18 4.96
CA GLU A 210 -8.02 -30.47 5.05
C GLU A 210 -7.88 -29.09 5.73
N LEU A 211 -7.05 -29.00 6.77
CA LEU A 211 -6.81 -27.74 7.48
C LEU A 211 -5.99 -26.76 6.64
N VAL A 212 -5.01 -27.24 5.89
CA VAL A 212 -4.26 -26.40 4.94
C VAL A 212 -5.19 -25.88 3.85
N ASP A 213 -6.06 -26.72 3.29
CA ASP A 213 -7.02 -26.33 2.26
C ASP A 213 -8.03 -25.30 2.76
N GLU A 214 -8.55 -25.45 3.98
CA GLU A 214 -9.43 -24.45 4.61
C GLU A 214 -8.71 -23.10 4.76
N LYS A 215 -7.44 -23.11 5.20
CA LYS A 215 -6.66 -21.89 5.38
C LYS A 215 -6.27 -21.26 4.05
N LEU A 216 -5.99 -22.04 3.02
CA LEU A 216 -5.76 -21.54 1.66
C LEU A 216 -7.02 -20.95 1.03
N ALA A 217 -8.20 -21.53 1.30
CA ALA A 217 -9.47 -20.98 0.85
C ALA A 217 -9.69 -19.56 1.40
N SER A 218 -9.21 -19.27 2.62
CA SER A 218 -9.33 -17.94 3.22
C SER A 218 -8.56 -16.83 2.48
N ILE A 219 -7.46 -17.17 1.80
CA ILE A 219 -6.67 -16.23 0.97
C ILE A 219 -7.03 -16.29 -0.52
N GLY A 220 -7.90 -17.23 -0.92
CA GLY A 220 -8.31 -17.47 -2.31
C GLY A 220 -8.76 -16.22 -3.08
N PRO A 221 -9.62 -15.35 -2.50
CA PRO A 221 -10.05 -14.12 -3.19
C PRO A 221 -8.91 -13.17 -3.55
N MET A 222 -7.91 -13.04 -2.68
CA MET A 222 -6.76 -12.17 -2.91
C MET A 222 -5.85 -12.73 -4.00
N ILE A 223 -5.60 -14.05 -3.98
CA ILE A 223 -4.83 -14.73 -5.03
C ILE A 223 -5.55 -14.63 -6.37
N SER A 224 -6.88 -14.74 -6.37
CA SER A 224 -7.69 -14.57 -7.57
C SER A 224 -7.50 -13.18 -8.18
N ASN A 225 -7.59 -12.12 -7.36
CA ASN A 225 -7.35 -10.74 -7.80
C ASN A 225 -5.92 -10.53 -8.28
N LEU A 226 -4.92 -11.09 -7.59
CA LEU A 226 -3.52 -10.96 -8.00
C LEU A 226 -3.28 -11.62 -9.35
N ARG A 227 -3.89 -12.77 -9.58
CA ARG A 227 -3.81 -13.49 -10.84
C ARG A 227 -4.47 -12.70 -11.97
N SER A 228 -5.73 -12.32 -11.82
CA SER A 228 -6.50 -11.69 -12.89
C SER A 228 -6.08 -10.25 -13.19
N GLU A 229 -5.69 -9.47 -12.17
CA GLU A 229 -5.40 -8.04 -12.33
C GLU A 229 -3.91 -7.74 -12.54
N PHE A 230 -3.02 -8.64 -12.12
CA PHE A 230 -1.58 -8.42 -12.22
C PHE A 230 -0.87 -9.50 -13.05
N TRP A 231 -0.97 -10.78 -12.71
CA TRP A 231 -0.21 -11.81 -13.42
C TRP A 231 -0.68 -12.01 -14.85
N SER A 232 -1.98 -12.17 -15.11
CA SER A 232 -2.47 -12.37 -16.48
C SER A 232 -2.09 -11.19 -17.40
N PRO A 233 -2.37 -9.91 -17.04
CA PRO A 233 -2.00 -8.80 -17.91
C PRO A 233 -0.48 -8.60 -18.03
N MET A 234 0.28 -8.97 -17.00
CA MET A 234 1.75 -8.96 -17.05
C MET A 234 2.28 -10.01 -18.02
N ILE A 235 1.75 -11.23 -17.97
CA ILE A 235 2.14 -12.33 -18.87
C ILE A 235 1.80 -11.94 -20.31
N ASP A 236 0.58 -11.43 -20.56
CA ASP A 236 0.17 -10.94 -21.88
C ASP A 236 1.14 -9.87 -22.39
N ARG A 237 1.53 -8.94 -21.52
CA ARG A 237 2.46 -7.88 -21.89
C ARG A 237 3.87 -8.39 -22.21
N VAL A 238 4.36 -9.37 -21.46
CA VAL A 238 5.67 -9.99 -21.70
C VAL A 238 5.65 -10.77 -23.01
N LEU A 239 4.61 -11.57 -23.27
CA LEU A 239 4.47 -12.31 -24.53
C LEU A 239 4.41 -11.36 -25.73
N ASP A 240 3.61 -10.29 -25.64
CA ASP A 240 3.54 -9.27 -26.70
C ASP A 240 4.90 -8.62 -27.00
N LEU A 241 5.69 -8.35 -25.95
CA LEU A 241 7.03 -7.77 -26.09
C LEU A 241 8.02 -8.75 -26.72
N LEU A 242 7.94 -10.03 -26.38
CA LEU A 242 8.80 -11.06 -26.96
C LEU A 242 8.47 -11.32 -28.44
N ILE A 243 7.18 -11.29 -28.81
CA ILE A 243 6.75 -11.36 -30.21
C ILE A 243 7.23 -10.13 -30.98
N GLU A 244 7.11 -8.93 -30.39
CA GLU A 244 7.60 -7.68 -31.00
C GLU A 244 9.12 -7.66 -31.17
N ALA A 245 9.85 -8.32 -30.28
CA ALA A 245 11.30 -8.47 -30.38
C ALA A 245 11.74 -9.63 -31.33
N GLU A 246 10.79 -10.34 -31.94
CA GLU A 246 11.03 -11.51 -32.80
C GLU A 246 11.76 -12.68 -32.08
N GLU A 247 11.72 -12.73 -30.75
CA GLU A 247 12.32 -13.80 -29.94
C GLU A 247 11.43 -15.06 -29.90
N ILE A 248 10.11 -14.87 -30.06
CA ILE A 248 9.14 -15.96 -30.14
C ILE A 248 8.20 -15.74 -31.32
N GLU A 249 7.80 -16.82 -31.98
CA GLU A 249 6.83 -16.76 -33.08
C GLU A 249 5.43 -16.49 -32.54
N ALA A 250 4.69 -15.61 -33.23
CA ALA A 250 3.30 -15.37 -32.90
C ALA A 250 2.50 -16.68 -33.03
N PRO A 251 1.60 -16.99 -32.09
CA PRO A 251 0.81 -18.20 -32.17
C PRO A 251 0.00 -18.22 -33.48
N GLY A 252 0.03 -19.36 -34.18
CA GLY A 252 -0.73 -19.56 -35.42
C GLY A 252 -2.22 -19.30 -35.21
N ALA A 253 -2.92 -18.89 -36.28
CA ALA A 253 -4.31 -18.41 -36.26
C ALA A 253 -5.36 -19.34 -35.58
N GLY A 254 -5.02 -20.61 -35.29
CA GLY A 254 -5.90 -21.55 -34.59
C GLY A 254 -5.89 -21.42 -33.06
N VAL A 255 -4.97 -20.67 -32.45
CA VAL A 255 -4.81 -20.60 -30.97
C VAL A 255 -5.29 -19.25 -30.40
N ALA A 256 -5.48 -18.23 -31.25
CA ALA A 256 -5.82 -16.86 -30.85
C ALA A 256 -7.28 -16.64 -30.39
N GLY A 257 -8.08 -17.71 -30.25
CA GLY A 257 -9.51 -17.65 -29.94
C GLY A 257 -9.94 -18.36 -28.65
N ALA A 258 -8.99 -18.83 -27.83
CA ALA A 258 -9.32 -19.30 -26.49
C ALA A 258 -9.30 -18.11 -25.54
N ASP A 259 -10.46 -17.51 -25.33
CA ASP A 259 -10.68 -16.65 -24.15
C ASP A 259 -10.35 -17.50 -22.91
N TYR A 260 -9.27 -17.14 -22.21
CA TYR A 260 -8.94 -17.63 -20.87
C TYR A 260 -9.30 -16.60 -19.82
#